data_AF-A0A8T3LRD3-F1
#
_entry.id   AF-A0A8T3LRD3-F1
#
_cell.length_a   1.000
_cell.length_b   1.000
_cell.length_c   1.000
_cell.angle_alpha   90.00
_cell.angle_beta   90.00
_cell.angle_gamma   90.00
#
_symmetry.space_group_name_H-M   'P 1'
#
loop_
_entity.id
_entity.type
_entity.pdbx_description
1 polymer ?
#
loop_
_entity_poly.entity_id
_entity_poly.type
_entity_poly.pdbx_seq_one_letter_code
_entity_poly.pdbx_strand_id
1 'polypeptide(L)'
;MVDFLIKVAVNTAALVVAVRVVPRLDLSFDGPNWWRAIAVAVLFGVVNTYLRPILVLLSLPLTIFALGLVGLVVNLALFLLVGFVSGQLGLGLRIAGWPPGPIDADVLVTAFLASIVMSLVA
;
A
#
# COMPACT_ATOMS: atom_id res chain seq x y z
N MET A 1 -19.81 -17.15 -9.24
CA MET A 1 -19.20 -18.22 -10.07
C MET A 1 -18.25 -17.65 -11.13
N VAL A 2 -18.62 -16.58 -11.84
CA VAL A 2 -17.76 -15.93 -12.85
C VAL A 2 -16.44 -15.40 -12.26
N ASP A 3 -16.46 -14.81 -11.05
CA ASP A 3 -15.24 -14.32 -10.39
C ASP A 3 -14.22 -15.41 -10.08
N PHE A 4 -14.69 -16.63 -9.84
CA PHE A 4 -13.82 -17.78 -9.62
C PHE A 4 -13.14 -18.19 -10.93
N LEU A 5 -13.88 -18.25 -12.04
CA LEU A 5 -13.30 -18.54 -13.36
C LEU A 5 -12.30 -17.46 -13.79
N ILE A 6 -12.60 -16.18 -13.57
CA ILE A 6 -11.69 -15.08 -13.90
C ILE A 6 -10.42 -15.17 -13.06
N LYS A 7 -10.53 -15.41 -11.74
CA LYS A 7 -9.36 -15.59 -10.87
C LYS A 7 -8.51 -16.79 -11.28
N VAL A 8 -9.14 -17.90 -11.64
CA VAL A 8 -8.42 -19.10 -12.13
C VAL A 8 -7.69 -18.77 -13.44
N ALA A 9 -8.37 -18.18 -14.42
CA ALA A 9 -7.75 -17.81 -15.70
C ALA A 9 -6.59 -16.81 -15.54
N VAL A 10 -6.76 -15.78 -14.70
CA VAL A 10 -5.73 -14.77 -14.42
C VAL A 10 -4.54 -15.39 -13.69
N ASN A 11 -4.76 -16.26 -12.69
CA ASN A 11 -3.67 -16.93 -11.98
C ASN A 11 -2.92 -17.92 -12.88
N THR A 12 -3.63 -18.64 -13.75
CA THR A 12 -3.00 -19.53 -14.74
C THR A 12 -2.15 -18.75 -15.73
N ALA A 13 -2.66 -17.62 -16.26
CA ALA A 13 -1.90 -16.76 -17.15
C ALA A 13 -0.67 -16.17 -16.44
N ALA A 14 -0.81 -15.70 -15.20
CA ALA A 14 0.29 -15.18 -14.40
C ALA A 14 1.39 -16.24 -14.16
N LEU A 15 1.01 -17.50 -13.90
CA LEU A 15 1.97 -18.59 -13.73
C LEU A 15 2.73 -18.89 -15.03
N VAL A 16 2.04 -18.94 -16.17
CA VAL A 16 2.67 -19.15 -17.49
C VAL A 16 3.65 -18.03 -17.83
N VAL A 17 3.28 -16.78 -17.52
CA VAL A 17 4.15 -15.62 -17.68
C VAL A 17 5.34 -15.70 -16.73
N ALA A 18 5.14 -16.06 -15.46
CA ALA A 18 6.21 -16.17 -14.47
C ALA A 18 7.29 -17.20 -14.90
N VAL A 19 6.87 -18.36 -15.41
CA VAL A 19 7.80 -19.39 -15.92
C VAL A 19 8.59 -18.89 -17.13
N ARG A 20 8.01 -18.03 -17.98
CA ARG A 20 8.72 -17.47 -19.15
C ARG A 20 9.61 -16.27 -18.83
N VAL A 21 9.27 -15.49 -17.81
CA VAL A 21 9.93 -14.21 -17.50
C VAL A 21 11.06 -14.37 -16.49
N VAL A 22 10.96 -15.30 -15.54
CA VAL A 22 11.97 -15.48 -14.49
C VAL A 22 13.08 -16.41 -14.99
N PRO A 23 14.29 -15.90 -15.27
CA PRO A 23 15.42 -16.74 -15.68
C PRO A 23 15.80 -17.64 -14.51
N ARG A 24 16.08 -18.94 -14.79
CA ARG A 24 16.31 -20.03 -13.82
C ARG A 24 15.08 -20.69 -13.22
N LEU A 25 13.86 -20.41 -13.71
CA LEU A 25 12.74 -21.34 -13.57
C LEU A 25 12.85 -22.43 -14.65
N ASP A 26 13.90 -23.24 -14.56
CA ASP A 26 14.10 -24.35 -15.48
C ASP A 26 13.26 -25.55 -15.00
N LEU A 27 12.06 -25.65 -15.55
CA LEU A 27 11.31 -26.91 -15.56
C LEU A 27 11.91 -27.84 -16.62
N SER A 28 13.17 -28.21 -16.44
CA SER A 28 13.84 -29.20 -17.28
C SER A 28 13.28 -30.57 -16.95
N PHE A 29 12.16 -30.90 -17.59
CA PHE A 29 11.60 -32.25 -17.62
C PHE A 29 12.43 -33.09 -18.60
N ASP A 30 13.66 -33.42 -18.23
CA ASP A 30 14.41 -34.44 -18.96
C ASP A 30 13.70 -35.79 -18.77
N GLY A 31 13.03 -36.25 -19.83
CA GLY A 31 12.32 -37.53 -19.92
C GLY A 31 10.84 -37.51 -19.50
N PRO A 32 10.15 -38.67 -19.54
CA PRO A 32 8.71 -38.84 -19.24
C PRO A 32 8.38 -38.73 -17.73
N ASN A 33 8.95 -37.72 -17.06
CA ASN A 33 8.81 -37.48 -15.62
C ASN A 33 7.67 -36.49 -15.31
N TRP A 34 6.51 -36.70 -15.94
CA TRP A 34 5.29 -35.88 -15.74
C TRP A 34 4.86 -35.79 -14.27
N TRP A 35 5.21 -36.80 -13.46
CA TRP A 35 4.94 -36.83 -12.02
C TRP A 35 5.66 -35.72 -11.23
N ARG A 36 6.84 -35.25 -11.70
CA ARG A 36 7.59 -34.17 -11.04
C ARG A 36 6.89 -32.83 -11.20
N ALA A 37 6.26 -32.59 -12.35
CA ALA A 37 5.45 -31.40 -12.59
C ALA A 37 4.28 -31.34 -11.61
N ILE A 38 3.62 -32.48 -11.39
CA ILE A 38 2.51 -32.59 -10.44
C ILE A 38 3.02 -32.36 -9.01
N ALA A 39 4.15 -32.93 -8.62
CA ALA A 39 4.72 -32.74 -7.30
C ALA A 39 5.04 -31.26 -7.01
N VAL A 40 5.62 -30.54 -7.97
CA VAL A 40 5.89 -29.09 -7.86
C VAL A 40 4.59 -28.30 -7.81
N ALA A 41 3.59 -28.63 -8.63
CA ALA A 41 2.30 -27.96 -8.62
C ALA A 41 1.56 -28.13 -7.28
N VAL A 42 1.62 -29.33 -6.69
CA VAL A 42 1.07 -29.61 -5.36
C VAL A 42 1.82 -28.82 -4.29
N LEU A 43 3.16 -28.82 -4.32
CA LEU A 43 3.96 -28.06 -3.36
C LEU A 43 3.65 -26.56 -3.44
N PHE A 44 3.58 -26.00 -4.64
CA PHE A 44 3.23 -24.60 -4.86
C PHE A 44 1.81 -24.31 -4.37
N GLY A 45 0.85 -25.20 -4.62
CA GLY A 45 -0.52 -25.09 -4.11
C GLY A 45 -0.58 -25.07 -2.59
N VAL A 46 0.17 -25.96 -1.91
CA VAL A 46 0.27 -26.01 -0.45
C VAL A 46 0.91 -24.73 0.08
N VAL A 47 2.07 -24.34 -0.44
CA VAL A 47 2.76 -23.11 -0.03
C VAL A 47 1.86 -21.89 -0.22
N ASN A 48 1.23 -21.72 -1.38
CA ASN A 48 0.35 -20.58 -1.62
C ASN A 48 -0.92 -20.59 -0.76
N THR A 49 -1.42 -21.75 -0.38
CA THR A 49 -2.60 -21.85 0.50
C THR A 49 -2.29 -21.48 1.94
N TYR A 50 -1.10 -21.84 2.45
CA TYR A 50 -0.73 -21.61 3.85
C TYR A 50 0.13 -20.36 4.07
N LEU A 51 1.17 -20.11 3.25
CA LEU A 51 2.04 -18.96 3.44
C LEU A 51 1.37 -17.65 3.05
N ARG A 52 0.62 -17.62 1.94
CA ARG A 52 -0.01 -16.38 1.46
C ARG A 52 -0.88 -15.69 2.52
N PRO A 53 -1.81 -16.37 3.22
CA PRO A 53 -2.60 -15.70 4.26
C PRO A 53 -1.75 -15.20 5.43
N ILE A 54 -0.71 -15.94 5.83
CA ILE A 54 0.21 -15.54 6.90
C ILE A 54 0.99 -14.28 6.49
N LEU A 55 1.53 -14.24 5.28
CA LEU A 55 2.26 -13.10 4.75
C LEU A 55 1.35 -11.87 4.62
N VAL A 56 0.10 -12.06 4.19
CA VAL A 56 -0.89 -10.97 4.13
C VAL A 56 -1.18 -10.44 5.52
N LEU A 57 -1.41 -11.30 6.52
CA LEU A 57 -1.59 -10.91 7.92
C LEU A 57 -0.39 -10.13 8.47
N LEU A 58 0.84 -10.53 8.10
CA LEU A 58 2.06 -9.84 8.51
C LEU A 58 2.23 -8.48 7.78
N SER A 59 1.77 -8.38 6.54
CA SER A 59 1.80 -7.14 5.74
C SER A 59 0.69 -6.15 6.10
N LEU A 60 -0.39 -6.61 6.72
CA LEU A 60 -1.54 -5.80 7.13
C LEU A 60 -1.16 -4.61 8.02
N PRO A 61 -0.39 -4.76 9.12
CA PRO A 61 0.02 -3.62 9.95
C PRO A 61 0.89 -2.61 9.19
N LEU A 62 1.80 -3.08 8.33
CA LEU A 62 2.60 -2.21 7.46
C LEU A 62 1.72 -1.43 6.48
N THR A 63 0.69 -2.08 5.93
CA THR A 63 -0.26 -1.46 5.01
C THR A 63 -1.13 -0.42 5.72
N ILE A 64 -1.61 -0.71 6.93
CA ILE A 64 -2.35 0.25 7.77
C ILE A 64 -1.46 1.46 8.08
N PHE A 65 -0.18 1.22 8.41
CA PHE A 65 0.76 2.31 8.67
C PHE A 65 1.00 3.17 7.42
N ALA A 66 1.17 2.54 6.27
CA ALA A 66 1.37 3.26 5.00
C ALA A 66 0.12 4.08 4.60
N LEU A 67 -1.08 3.50 4.67
CA LEU A 67 -2.32 4.19 4.33
C LEU A 67 -2.66 5.31 5.33
N GLY A 68 -2.52 5.04 6.63
CA GLY A 68 -2.75 6.04 7.68
C GLY A 68 -1.77 7.20 7.62
N LEU A 69 -0.49 6.93 7.37
CA LEU A 69 0.54 7.98 7.26
C LEU A 69 0.30 8.88 6.04
N VAL A 70 -0.08 8.31 4.89
CA VAL A 70 -0.41 9.10 3.70
C VAL A 70 -1.61 10.02 3.96
N GLY A 71 -2.66 9.52 4.63
CA GLY A 71 -3.81 10.33 5.03
C GLY A 71 -3.43 11.49 5.95
N LEU A 72 -2.58 11.25 6.95
CA LEU A 72 -2.06 12.28 7.85
C LEU A 72 -1.26 13.36 7.10
N VAL A 73 -0.42 12.96 6.15
CA VAL A 73 0.37 13.89 5.32
C VAL A 73 -0.53 14.75 4.44
N VAL A 74 -1.55 14.16 3.82
CA VAL A 74 -2.51 14.91 3.00
C VAL A 74 -3.29 15.91 3.86
N ASN A 75 -3.81 15.49 5.02
CA ASN A 75 -4.54 16.38 5.92
C ASN A 75 -3.67 17.52 6.46
N LEU A 76 -2.41 17.23 6.79
CA LEU A 76 -1.42 18.24 7.19
C LEU A 76 -1.20 19.27 6.08
N ALA A 77 -0.97 18.81 4.85
CA ALA A 77 -0.75 19.67 3.71
C ALA A 77 -1.97 20.56 3.42
N LEU A 78 -3.18 19.99 3.48
CA LEU A 78 -4.43 20.74 3.33
C LEU A 78 -4.60 21.81 4.42
N PHE A 79 -4.30 21.47 5.68
CA PHE A 79 -4.42 22.42 6.78
C PHE A 79 -3.42 23.59 6.63
N LEU A 80 -2.18 23.31 6.24
CA LEU A 80 -1.19 24.34 5.91
C LEU A 80 -1.65 25.21 4.73
N LEU A 81 -2.23 24.62 3.70
CA LEU A 81 -2.77 25.37 2.56
C LEU A 81 -3.91 26.30 2.98
N VAL A 82 -4.82 25.83 3.84
CA VAL A 82 -5.90 26.67 4.39
C VAL A 82 -5.32 27.82 5.22
N GLY A 83 -4.32 27.57 6.06
CA GLY A 83 -3.62 28.61 6.81
C GLY A 83 -2.99 29.67 5.89
N PHE A 84 -2.36 29.23 4.81
CA PHE A 84 -1.78 30.13 3.81
C PHE A 84 -2.83 31.02 3.16
N VAL A 85 -3.88 30.40 2.61
CA VAL A 85 -4.94 31.11 1.88
C VAL A 85 -5.70 32.05 2.82
N SER A 86 -6.01 31.62 4.04
CA SER A 86 -6.62 32.47 5.05
C SER A 86 -5.74 33.69 5.40
N GLY A 87 -4.42 33.49 5.52
CA GLY A 87 -3.48 34.58 5.75
C GLY A 87 -3.49 35.63 4.63
N GLN A 88 -3.56 35.19 3.37
CA GLN A 88 -3.64 36.08 2.21
C GLN A 88 -4.99 36.82 2.12
N LEU A 89 -6.08 36.15 2.48
CA LEU A 89 -7.44 36.70 2.43
C LEU A 89 -7.80 37.53 3.67
N GLY A 90 -6.94 37.57 4.69
CA GLY A 90 -7.21 38.28 5.94
C GLY A 90 -8.31 37.63 6.81
N LEU A 91 -8.58 36.34 6.62
CA LEU A 91 -9.64 35.60 7.35
C LEU A 91 -9.26 35.29 8.82
N GLY A 92 -8.04 35.64 9.24
CA GLY A 92 -7.60 35.58 10.63
C GLY A 92 -7.09 34.21 11.11
N LEU A 93 -7.22 33.14 10.31
CA LEU A 93 -6.62 31.84 10.66
C LEU A 93 -5.10 31.92 10.46
N ARG A 94 -4.37 31.84 11.58
CA ARG A 94 -2.90 31.77 11.65
C ARG A 94 -2.48 30.50 12.37
N ILE A 95 -1.52 29.79 11.79
CA ILE A 95 -0.98 28.55 12.36
C ILE A 95 0.33 28.93 13.06
N ALA A 96 0.33 28.96 14.40
CA ALA A 96 1.49 29.36 15.21
C ALA A 96 2.18 30.67 14.73
N GLY A 97 1.41 31.67 14.31
CA GLY A 97 1.93 32.97 13.85
C GLY A 97 2.26 33.05 12.35
N TRP A 98 2.13 31.96 11.61
CA TRP A 98 2.27 31.90 10.15
C TRP A 98 0.90 32.07 9.44
N PRO A 99 0.81 32.84 8.34
CA PRO A 99 1.77 33.81 7.75
C PRO A 99 1.74 35.20 8.45
N PRO A 100 2.81 36.04 8.42
CA PRO A 100 3.95 36.08 7.49
C PRO A 100 5.30 35.54 8.03
N GLY A 101 5.30 34.83 9.16
CA GLY A 101 6.52 34.22 9.71
C GLY A 101 7.11 33.09 8.84
N PRO A 102 8.28 32.54 9.19
CA PRO A 102 8.80 31.32 8.59
C PRO A 102 8.00 30.08 9.03
N ILE A 103 8.13 28.97 8.28
CA ILE A 103 7.56 27.67 8.68
C ILE A 103 8.53 27.05 9.70
N ASP A 104 8.29 27.35 10.97
CA ASP A 104 9.08 26.82 12.09
C ASP A 104 8.50 25.49 12.63
N ALA A 105 9.24 24.83 13.52
CA ALA A 105 8.82 23.57 14.15
C ALA A 105 7.43 23.68 14.81
N ASP A 106 7.13 24.82 15.43
CA ASP A 106 5.84 25.06 16.09
C ASP A 106 4.67 25.07 15.09
N VAL A 107 4.87 25.61 13.88
CA VAL A 107 3.87 25.60 12.80
C VAL A 107 3.59 24.17 12.37
N LEU A 108 4.65 23.38 12.17
CA LEU A 108 4.54 21.98 11.75
C LEU A 108 3.87 21.12 12.83
N VAL A 109 4.25 21.29 14.10
CA VAL A 109 3.63 20.55 15.21
C VAL A 109 2.16 20.91 15.34
N THR A 110 1.81 22.19 15.30
CA THR A 110 0.41 22.63 15.42
C THR A 110 -0.43 22.12 14.25
N ALA A 111 0.09 22.21 13.03
CA ALA A 111 -0.58 21.70 11.83
C ALA A 111 -0.70 20.17 11.84
N PHE A 112 0.28 19.46 12.40
CA PHE A 112 0.24 18.00 12.55
C PHE A 112 -0.78 17.55 13.59
N LEU A 113 -0.87 18.25 14.73
CA LEU A 113 -1.91 17.99 15.71
C LEU A 113 -3.31 18.26 15.12
N ALA A 114 -3.46 19.34 14.36
CA ALA A 114 -4.69 19.64 13.65
C ALA A 114 -5.03 18.55 12.62
N SER A 115 -4.04 18.03 11.90
CA SER A 115 -4.26 16.98 10.90
C SER A 115 -4.68 15.65 11.51
N ILE A 116 -4.18 15.30 12.70
CA ILE A 116 -4.63 14.14 13.47
C ILE A 116 -6.11 14.31 13.84
N VAL A 117 -6.49 15.46 14.39
CA VAL A 117 -7.88 15.73 14.79
C VAL A 117 -8.80 15.65 13.57
N MET A 118 -8.42 16.26 12.45
CA MET A 118 -9.19 16.19 11.20
C MET A 118 -9.31 14.77 10.66
N SER A 119 -8.24 13.96 10.78
CA SER A 119 -8.25 12.55 10.35
C SER A 119 -9.15 11.65 11.20
N LEU A 120 -9.53 12.07 12.41
CA LEU A 120 -10.45 11.33 13.27
C LEU A 120 -11.92 11.71 13.01
N VAL A 121 -12.14 12.89 12.42
CA VAL A 121 -13.48 13.45 12.18
C VAL A 121 -13.98 13.14 10.76
N ALA A 122 -13.08 13.00 9.79
CA ALA A 122 -13.40 12.63 8.40
C ALA A 122 -13.53 11.12 8.22
#